data_AF-A0A7K0WEX6-F1
#
_entry.id   AF-A0A7K0WEX6-F1
#
_cell.length_a   1.000
_cell.length_b   1.000
_cell.length_c   1.000
_cell.angle_alpha   90.00
_cell.angle_beta   90.00
_cell.angle_gamma   90.00
#
_symmetry.space_group_name_H-M   'P 1'
#
loop_
_entity.id
_entity.type
_entity.pdbx_description
1 polymer ?
#
loop_
_entity_poly.entity_id
_entity_poly.type
_entity_poly.pdbx_seq_one_letter_code
_entity_poly.pdbx_strand_id
1 'polypeptide(L)'
;MTCYRHPDREAYVRCQRCEQLICPACQVESAVGFLCPDDAGGTPEKLSRQRSRTQLGDRPRLTVALMAISIAVWFLQLSPIGQTVEVYFSYTPLATTIAPWQMLTAAFLHGSWLHLLFNMFTLYIFGQVLEPMLGRARFLALYLVAAFGGSVAVLFFSNPVSSVVGASGAIYGLMGAYFVLLRSVGERAGQLTGLIAINLIFSFLSPGISWQAHIGGLAIGAAVAAIYAATRRPEQRQRQIISVLLLVAGLVAATLFQVNNYGI
;
A
#
# COMPACT_ATOMS: atom_id res chain seq x y z
N MET A 1 -51.76 -7.66 -13.07
CA MET A 1 -50.94 -7.50 -11.86
C MET A 1 -49.93 -6.40 -12.15
N THR A 2 -49.94 -5.30 -11.39
CA THR A 2 -49.14 -4.09 -11.69
C THR A 2 -48.12 -3.82 -10.60
N CYS A 3 -47.08 -3.05 -10.94
CA CYS A 3 -46.04 -2.71 -9.99
C CYS A 3 -46.55 -1.71 -8.93
N TYR A 4 -46.15 -1.90 -7.67
CA TYR A 4 -46.55 -1.02 -6.56
C TYR A 4 -46.12 0.45 -6.73
N ARG A 5 -45.06 0.73 -7.52
CA ARG A 5 -44.59 2.08 -7.86
C ARG A 5 -44.99 2.56 -9.25
N HIS A 6 -45.32 1.63 -10.15
CA HIS A 6 -45.62 1.92 -11.56
C HIS A 6 -46.92 1.22 -11.93
N PRO A 7 -48.09 1.85 -11.65
CA PRO A 7 -49.40 1.25 -11.90
C PRO A 7 -49.65 0.94 -13.38
N ASP A 8 -48.94 1.63 -14.27
CA ASP A 8 -48.94 1.49 -15.72
C ASP A 8 -48.11 0.29 -16.23
N ARG A 9 -47.36 -0.40 -15.35
CA ARG A 9 -46.45 -1.48 -15.74
C ARG A 9 -46.85 -2.81 -15.15
N GLU A 10 -46.84 -3.83 -16.00
CA GLU A 10 -47.04 -5.21 -15.58
C GLU A 10 -45.87 -5.70 -14.71
N ALA A 11 -46.22 -6.45 -13.67
CA ALA A 11 -45.27 -7.01 -12.72
C ALA A 11 -45.65 -8.46 -12.40
N TYR A 12 -44.66 -9.34 -12.55
CA TYR A 12 -44.81 -10.79 -12.31
C TYR A 12 -43.87 -11.31 -11.22
N VAL A 13 -43.00 -10.44 -10.69
CA VAL A 13 -42.04 -10.76 -9.63
C VAL A 13 -42.47 -10.10 -8.34
N ARG A 14 -42.35 -10.80 -7.21
CA ARG A 14 -42.61 -10.28 -5.87
C ARG A 14 -41.31 -10.01 -5.13
N CYS A 15 -41.30 -8.93 -4.34
CA CYS A 15 -40.22 -8.68 -3.40
C CYS A 15 -40.16 -9.81 -2.35
N GLN A 16 -38.97 -10.33 -2.07
CA GLN A 16 -38.77 -11.41 -1.07
C GLN A 16 -38.96 -10.95 0.40
N ARG A 17 -39.14 -9.64 0.65
CA ARG A 17 -39.34 -9.08 2.00
C ARG A 17 -40.76 -8.60 2.23
N CYS A 18 -41.23 -7.65 1.43
CA CYS A 18 -42.57 -7.07 1.57
C CYS A 18 -43.63 -7.68 0.65
N GLU A 19 -43.29 -8.67 -0.18
CA GLU A 19 -44.19 -9.38 -1.12
C GLU A 19 -44.87 -8.53 -2.19
N GLN A 20 -44.54 -7.23 -2.28
CA GLN A 20 -45.06 -6.31 -3.27
C GLN A 20 -44.63 -6.71 -4.69
N LEU A 21 -45.52 -6.50 -5.66
CA LEU A 21 -45.25 -6.75 -7.08
C LEU A 21 -44.32 -5.66 -7.64
N ILE A 22 -43.25 -6.09 -8.30
CA ILE A 22 -42.19 -5.23 -8.85
C ILE A 22 -42.00 -5.46 -10.36
N CYS A 23 -42.04 -4.38 -11.14
CA CYS A 23 -41.72 -4.43 -12.56
C CYS A 23 -40.20 -4.60 -12.77
N PRO A 24 -39.74 -5.02 -13.96
CA PRO A 24 -38.32 -5.21 -14.26
C PRO A 24 -37.43 -4.01 -13.93
N ALA A 25 -37.95 -2.77 -14.08
CA ALA A 25 -37.20 -1.55 -13.74
C ALA A 25 -37.03 -1.30 -12.23
N CYS A 26 -37.83 -1.96 -11.38
CA CYS A 26 -37.75 -1.85 -9.92
C CYS A 26 -37.06 -3.05 -9.26
N GLN A 27 -36.69 -4.08 -10.02
CA GLN A 27 -36.07 -5.29 -9.49
C GLN A 27 -34.62 -5.01 -9.06
N VAL A 28 -34.34 -5.18 -7.76
CA VAL A 28 -32.98 -5.19 -7.23
C VAL A 28 -32.59 -6.64 -6.92
N GLU A 29 -31.53 -7.13 -7.54
CA GLU A 29 -31.00 -8.47 -7.27
C GLU A 29 -30.43 -8.59 -5.85
N SER A 30 -30.75 -9.70 -5.19
CA SER A 30 -30.26 -10.10 -3.88
C SER A 30 -29.85 -11.59 -3.90
N ALA A 31 -29.20 -12.07 -2.85
CA ALA A 31 -28.75 -13.46 -2.75
C ALA A 31 -29.88 -14.51 -2.81
N VAL A 32 -31.12 -14.10 -2.52
CA VAL A 32 -32.29 -14.98 -2.43
C VAL A 32 -33.41 -14.61 -3.41
N GLY A 33 -33.09 -13.84 -4.46
CA GLY A 33 -34.06 -13.39 -5.47
C GLY A 33 -34.12 -11.87 -5.56
N PHE A 34 -35.30 -11.30 -5.79
CA PHE A 34 -35.46 -9.86 -6.02
C PHE A 34 -36.05 -9.11 -4.82
N LEU A 35 -35.53 -7.91 -4.58
CA LEU A 35 -36.04 -6.95 -3.61
C LEU A 35 -36.64 -5.73 -4.33
N CYS A 36 -37.62 -5.09 -3.69
CA CYS A 36 -38.10 -3.77 -4.12
C CYS A 36 -37.08 -2.68 -3.74
N PRO A 37 -37.13 -1.50 -4.36
CA PRO A 37 -36.19 -0.42 -4.06
C PRO A 37 -36.20 0.04 -2.60
N ASP A 38 -37.36 -0.02 -1.93
CA ASP A 38 -37.49 0.44 -0.55
C ASP A 38 -36.83 -0.55 0.41
N ASP A 39 -37.08 -1.85 0.24
CA ASP A 39 -36.46 -2.92 1.03
C ASP A 39 -34.96 -3.12 0.73
N ALA A 40 -34.53 -2.78 -0.49
CA ALA A 40 -33.14 -2.81 -0.90
C ALA A 40 -32.34 -1.57 -0.47
N GLY A 41 -33.01 -0.52 0.03
CA GLY A 41 -32.37 0.75 0.44
C GLY A 41 -31.98 1.68 -0.73
N GLY A 42 -32.53 1.47 -1.93
CA GLY A 42 -32.30 2.31 -3.09
C GLY A 42 -32.79 1.71 -4.41
N THR A 43 -32.90 2.53 -5.46
CA THR A 43 -33.23 2.06 -6.81
C THR A 43 -32.09 1.23 -7.39
N PRO A 44 -32.36 0.31 -8.35
CA PRO A 44 -31.33 -0.48 -9.03
C PRO A 44 -30.20 0.40 -9.59
N GLU A 45 -30.55 1.54 -10.20
CA GLU A 45 -29.58 2.50 -10.73
C GLU A 45 -28.73 3.14 -9.63
N LYS A 46 -29.34 3.54 -8.49
CA LYS A 46 -28.61 4.13 -7.37
C LYS A 46 -27.64 3.12 -6.75
N LEU A 47 -28.09 1.88 -6.55
CA LEU A 47 -27.27 0.80 -5.99
C LEU A 47 -26.17 0.35 -6.96
N SER A 48 -26.45 0.33 -8.27
CA SER A 48 -25.46 0.08 -9.32
C SER A 48 -24.40 1.18 -9.38
N ARG A 49 -24.81 2.46 -9.35
CA ARG A 49 -23.88 3.60 -9.25
C ARG A 49 -23.09 3.60 -7.96
N GLN A 50 -23.68 3.18 -6.84
CA GLN A 50 -22.99 3.08 -5.56
C GLN A 50 -21.96 1.94 -5.57
N ARG A 51 -22.30 0.78 -6.13
CA ARG A 51 -21.37 -0.34 -6.40
C ARG A 51 -20.26 0.07 -7.37
N SER A 52 -20.60 0.82 -8.42
CA SER A 52 -19.63 1.33 -9.39
C SER A 52 -18.71 2.38 -8.77
N ARG A 53 -19.20 3.24 -7.85
CA ARG A 53 -18.37 4.19 -7.09
C ARG A 53 -17.51 3.52 -6.02
N THR A 54 -17.93 2.39 -5.46
CA THR A 54 -17.08 1.60 -4.58
C THR A 54 -16.07 0.75 -5.36
N GLN A 55 -16.38 0.35 -6.60
CA GLN A 55 -15.46 -0.37 -7.49
C GLN A 55 -14.48 0.52 -8.26
N LEU A 56 -14.91 1.70 -8.73
CA LEU A 56 -14.01 2.82 -9.06
C LEU A 56 -13.58 3.45 -7.75
N GLY A 57 -12.79 2.72 -6.97
CA GLY A 57 -12.06 3.26 -5.84
C GLY A 57 -11.41 4.57 -6.27
N ASP A 58 -11.47 5.56 -5.39
CA ASP A 58 -10.81 6.85 -5.57
C ASP A 58 -9.45 6.61 -6.23
N ARG A 59 -9.25 7.11 -7.46
CA ARG A 59 -8.02 6.84 -8.23
C ARG A 59 -6.83 7.02 -7.30
N PRO A 60 -5.85 6.09 -7.27
CA PRO A 60 -4.78 6.11 -6.28
C PRO A 60 -3.79 7.26 -6.60
N ARG A 61 -4.21 8.49 -6.32
CA ARG A 61 -3.54 9.73 -6.75
C ARG A 61 -2.16 9.82 -6.14
N LEU A 62 -2.02 9.39 -4.88
CA LEU A 62 -0.73 9.41 -4.21
C LEU A 62 0.19 8.33 -4.76
N THR A 63 -0.32 7.14 -5.05
CA THR A 63 0.43 6.07 -5.73
C THR A 63 0.95 6.57 -7.08
N VAL A 64 0.07 7.17 -7.89
CA VAL A 64 0.47 7.77 -9.18
C VAL A 64 1.47 8.89 -9.00
N ALA A 65 1.34 9.73 -7.96
CA ALA A 65 2.32 10.77 -7.65
C ALA A 65 3.70 10.20 -7.28
N LEU A 66 3.75 9.16 -6.43
CA LEU A 66 4.99 8.47 -6.08
C LEU A 66 5.65 7.82 -7.29
N MET A 67 4.84 7.24 -8.19
CA MET A 67 5.33 6.71 -9.46
C MET A 67 5.90 7.82 -10.36
N ALA A 68 5.17 8.92 -10.51
CA ALA A 68 5.60 10.06 -11.32
C ALA A 68 6.91 10.67 -10.79
N ILE A 69 7.05 10.80 -9.46
CA ILE A 69 8.29 11.25 -8.82
C ILE A 69 9.44 10.28 -9.12
N SER A 70 9.23 8.98 -8.95
CA SER A 70 10.26 7.96 -9.24
C SER A 70 10.69 7.97 -10.70
N ILE A 71 9.74 8.12 -11.62
CA ILE A 71 10.01 8.23 -13.06
C ILE A 71 10.75 9.52 -13.38
N ALA A 72 10.36 10.65 -12.78
CA ALA A 72 11.06 11.92 -12.96
C ALA A 72 12.51 11.85 -12.45
N VAL A 73 12.72 11.24 -11.27
CA VAL A 73 14.06 11.00 -10.71
C VAL A 73 14.87 10.08 -11.62
N TRP A 74 14.27 9.04 -12.19
CA TRP A 74 14.93 8.19 -13.18
C TRP A 74 15.39 8.98 -14.42
N PHE A 75 14.57 9.89 -14.95
CA PHE A 75 15.01 10.77 -16.05
C PHE A 75 16.16 11.71 -15.63
N LEU A 76 16.17 12.18 -14.37
CA LEU A 76 17.30 12.94 -13.84
C LEU A 76 18.57 12.07 -13.72
N GLN A 77 18.46 10.79 -13.37
CA GLN A 77 19.59 9.85 -13.37
C GLN A 77 20.19 9.64 -14.77
N LEU A 78 19.38 9.78 -15.83
CA LEU A 78 19.85 9.68 -17.22
C LEU A 78 20.42 10.99 -17.78
N SER A 79 20.28 12.10 -17.06
CA SER A 79 20.75 13.42 -17.49
C SER A 79 22.26 13.61 -17.22
N PRO A 80 22.91 14.68 -17.73
CA PRO A 80 24.32 14.96 -17.46
C PRO A 80 24.68 15.09 -15.97
N ILE A 81 23.70 15.40 -15.10
CA ILE A 81 23.89 15.48 -13.65
C ILE A 81 23.59 14.15 -12.93
N GLY A 82 23.37 13.06 -13.67
CA GLY A 82 22.91 11.77 -13.16
C GLY A 82 23.80 11.19 -12.06
N GLN A 83 25.13 11.30 -12.21
CA GLN A 83 26.07 10.88 -11.16
C GLN A 83 25.90 11.68 -9.87
N THR A 84 25.67 12.99 -9.96
CA THR A 84 25.38 13.83 -8.79
C THR A 84 24.07 13.38 -8.15
N VAL A 85 23.01 13.15 -8.94
CA VAL A 85 21.73 12.65 -8.43
C VAL A 85 21.91 11.34 -7.67
N GLU A 86 22.68 10.40 -8.23
CA GLU A 86 22.94 9.10 -7.58
C GLU A 86 23.74 9.24 -6.27
N VAL A 87 24.80 10.05 -6.26
CA VAL A 87 25.61 10.30 -5.05
C VAL A 87 24.80 10.94 -3.93
N TYR A 88 23.93 11.91 -4.25
CA TYR A 88 23.18 12.64 -3.22
C TYR A 88 21.94 11.90 -2.71
N PHE A 89 21.39 10.95 -3.47
CA PHE A 89 20.11 10.29 -3.17
C PHE A 89 20.24 8.78 -2.87
N SER A 90 21.32 8.11 -3.28
CA SER A 90 21.53 6.68 -2.98
C SER A 90 21.93 6.49 -1.52
N TYR A 91 21.54 5.37 -0.91
CA TYR A 91 21.80 5.14 0.50
C TYR A 91 23.01 4.24 0.71
N THR A 92 24.02 4.78 1.39
CA THR A 92 25.17 4.01 1.88
C THR A 92 25.22 4.12 3.41
N PRO A 93 25.33 3.02 4.17
CA PRO A 93 25.33 3.05 5.63
C PRO A 93 26.30 4.05 6.27
N LEU A 94 27.54 4.16 5.76
CA LEU A 94 28.51 5.13 6.29
C LEU A 94 28.13 6.60 6.07
N ALA A 95 27.27 6.89 5.10
CA ALA A 95 26.82 8.26 4.84
C ALA A 95 25.69 8.70 5.79
N THR A 96 25.22 7.83 6.70
CA THR A 96 24.04 8.10 7.53
C THR A 96 24.16 9.38 8.37
N THR A 97 25.35 9.71 8.88
CA THR A 97 25.55 10.91 9.72
C THR A 97 25.62 12.21 8.94
N ILE A 98 26.13 12.16 7.70
CA ILE A 98 26.30 13.33 6.84
C ILE A 98 25.11 13.55 5.91
N ALA A 99 24.41 12.49 5.53
CA ALA A 99 23.33 12.49 4.55
C ALA A 99 22.15 11.60 4.98
N PRO A 100 21.54 11.83 6.16
CA PRO A 100 20.47 10.97 6.68
C PRO A 100 19.22 10.91 5.77
N TRP A 101 19.00 11.93 4.93
CA TRP A 101 17.91 11.92 3.95
C TRP A 101 18.03 10.80 2.91
N GLN A 102 19.23 10.25 2.70
CA GLN A 102 19.46 9.12 1.79
C GLN A 102 18.66 7.88 2.19
N MET A 103 18.41 7.68 3.49
CA MET A 103 17.58 6.59 4.00
C MET A 103 16.14 6.61 3.46
N LEU A 104 15.65 7.75 2.98
CA LEU A 104 14.34 7.88 2.33
C LEU A 104 14.44 8.14 0.83
N THR A 105 15.38 8.98 0.41
CA THR A 105 15.51 9.39 -1.00
C THR A 105 15.97 8.25 -1.91
N ALA A 106 16.68 7.26 -1.38
CA ALA A 106 17.08 6.06 -2.13
C ALA A 106 15.87 5.27 -2.67
N ALA A 107 14.70 5.41 -2.04
CA ALA A 107 13.46 4.77 -2.51
C ALA A 107 12.96 5.31 -3.86
N PHE A 108 13.50 6.42 -4.37
CA PHE A 108 13.11 7.02 -5.65
C PHE A 108 14.14 6.80 -6.76
N LEU A 109 15.37 6.41 -6.41
CA LEU A 109 16.39 6.02 -7.39
C LEU A 109 16.16 4.60 -7.88
N HIS A 110 16.59 4.31 -9.11
CA HIS A 110 16.56 2.97 -9.67
C HIS A 110 17.89 2.66 -10.36
N GLY A 111 18.30 1.39 -10.35
CA GLY A 111 19.57 0.95 -10.96
C GLY A 111 19.45 0.50 -12.41
N SER A 112 18.23 0.24 -12.90
CA SER A 112 17.97 -0.17 -14.28
C SER A 112 16.53 0.10 -14.69
N TRP A 113 16.28 0.12 -16.00
CA TRP A 113 14.93 0.27 -16.55
C TRP A 113 13.98 -0.85 -16.07
N LEU A 114 14.43 -2.10 -16.07
CA LEU A 114 13.60 -3.22 -15.60
C LEU A 114 13.31 -3.10 -14.09
N HIS A 115 14.27 -2.65 -13.29
CA HIS A 115 14.07 -2.41 -11.87
C HIS A 115 12.99 -1.33 -11.63
N LEU A 116 13.04 -0.21 -12.37
CA LEU A 116 11.99 0.80 -12.33
C LEU A 116 10.63 0.22 -12.74
N LEU A 117 10.57 -0.47 -13.88
CA LEU A 117 9.33 -1.03 -14.41
C LEU A 117 8.64 -1.95 -13.40
N PHE A 118 9.35 -2.91 -12.82
CA PHE A 118 8.78 -3.84 -11.85
C PHE A 118 8.38 -3.15 -10.53
N ASN A 119 9.14 -2.16 -10.06
CA ASN A 119 8.75 -1.38 -8.89
C ASN A 119 7.47 -0.58 -9.15
N MET A 120 7.38 0.13 -10.27
CA MET A 120 6.20 0.94 -10.60
C MET A 120 4.97 0.07 -10.82
N PHE A 121 5.12 -1.07 -11.49
CA PHE A 121 4.06 -2.05 -11.68
C PHE A 121 3.54 -2.58 -10.32
N THR A 122 4.45 -3.00 -9.45
CA THR A 122 4.09 -3.56 -8.14
C THR A 122 3.49 -2.49 -7.22
N LEU A 123 4.08 -1.28 -7.20
CA LEU A 123 3.55 -0.13 -6.46
C LEU A 123 2.13 0.21 -6.92
N TYR A 124 1.86 0.17 -8.22
CA TYR A 124 0.52 0.41 -8.75
C TYR A 124 -0.49 -0.64 -8.26
N ILE A 125 -0.16 -1.93 -8.35
CA ILE A 125 -1.05 -3.03 -7.90
C ILE A 125 -1.40 -2.88 -6.42
N PHE A 126 -0.39 -2.72 -5.56
CA PHE A 126 -0.64 -2.61 -4.11
C PHE A 126 -1.26 -1.25 -3.75
N GLY A 127 -0.87 -0.17 -4.43
CA GLY A 127 -1.40 1.16 -4.20
C GLY A 127 -2.88 1.29 -4.58
N GLN A 128 -3.33 0.61 -5.66
CA GLN A 128 -4.74 0.53 -6.03
C GLN A 128 -5.63 -0.05 -4.93
N VAL A 129 -5.08 -0.94 -4.10
CA VAL A 129 -5.81 -1.59 -3.01
C VAL A 129 -5.63 -0.82 -1.70
N LEU A 130 -4.38 -0.54 -1.32
CA LEU A 130 -4.05 0.02 -0.01
C LEU A 130 -4.38 1.51 0.12
N GLU A 131 -4.20 2.32 -0.92
CA GLU A 131 -4.48 3.76 -0.83
C GLU A 131 -5.96 4.04 -0.58
N PRO A 132 -6.93 3.44 -1.31
CA PRO A 132 -8.35 3.60 -1.01
C PRO A 132 -8.75 3.01 0.35
N MET A 133 -8.14 1.88 0.76
CA MET A 133 -8.44 1.24 2.04
C MET A 133 -7.98 2.05 3.24
N LEU A 134 -6.79 2.67 3.18
CA LEU A 134 -6.18 3.38 4.30
C LEU A 134 -6.46 4.89 4.28
N GLY A 135 -6.71 5.44 3.09
CA GLY A 135 -6.67 6.87 2.82
C GLY A 135 -5.24 7.37 2.62
N ARG A 136 -5.11 8.50 1.91
CA ARG A 136 -3.81 9.02 1.41
C ARG A 136 -2.77 9.25 2.50
N ALA A 137 -3.14 9.85 3.63
CA ALA A 137 -2.18 10.17 4.70
C ALA A 137 -1.58 8.92 5.36
N ARG A 138 -2.41 7.90 5.62
CA ARG A 138 -1.96 6.62 6.19
C ARG A 138 -1.17 5.80 5.20
N PHE A 139 -1.56 5.82 3.92
CA PHE A 139 -0.79 5.19 2.86
C PHE A 139 0.60 5.82 2.70
N LEU A 140 0.70 7.15 2.73
CA LEU A 140 1.98 7.85 2.67
C LEU A 140 2.87 7.49 3.86
N ALA A 141 2.31 7.55 5.08
CA ALA A 141 3.04 7.19 6.29
C ALA A 141 3.53 5.74 6.24
N LEU A 142 2.69 4.80 5.82
CA LEU A 142 3.07 3.40 5.62
C LEU A 142 4.24 3.28 4.62
N TYR A 143 4.14 3.92 3.46
CA TYR A 143 5.18 3.86 2.42
C TYR A 143 6.53 4.39 2.94
N LEU A 144 6.53 5.58 3.55
CA LEU A 144 7.76 6.23 4.03
C LEU A 144 8.37 5.50 5.23
N VAL A 145 7.55 5.05 6.18
CA VAL A 145 8.05 4.32 7.37
C VAL A 145 8.58 2.94 6.97
N ALA A 146 7.96 2.28 6.00
CA ALA A 146 8.50 1.04 5.43
C ALA A 146 9.82 1.27 4.69
N ALA A 147 9.92 2.32 3.86
CA ALA A 147 11.18 2.69 3.19
C ALA A 147 12.30 2.91 4.22
N PHE A 148 12.01 3.69 5.27
CA PHE A 148 12.94 3.94 6.36
C PHE A 148 13.34 2.66 7.09
N GLY A 149 12.36 1.79 7.40
CA GLY A 149 12.60 0.47 7.98
C GLY A 149 13.52 -0.43 7.15
N GLY A 150 13.38 -0.38 5.83
CA GLY A 150 14.30 -1.04 4.90
C GLY A 150 15.72 -0.50 5.02
N SER A 151 15.88 0.83 5.02
CA SER A 151 17.19 1.47 5.20
C SER A 151 17.83 1.18 6.57
N VAL A 152 17.03 1.11 7.64
CA VAL A 152 17.53 0.67 8.96
C VAL A 152 18.03 -0.76 8.91
N ALA A 153 17.33 -1.68 8.25
CA ALA A 153 17.84 -3.05 8.09
C ALA A 153 19.13 -3.10 7.24
N VAL A 154 19.25 -2.26 6.22
CA VAL A 154 20.49 -2.10 5.44
C VAL A 154 21.64 -1.62 6.33
N LEU A 155 21.41 -0.63 7.20
CA LEU A 155 22.40 -0.12 8.16
C LEU A 155 22.95 -1.20 9.10
N PHE A 156 22.12 -2.17 9.50
CA PHE A 156 22.55 -3.23 10.42
C PHE A 156 23.18 -4.43 9.73
N PHE A 157 22.71 -4.79 8.53
CA PHE A 157 22.97 -6.12 7.96
C PHE A 157 23.64 -6.10 6.58
N SER A 158 23.90 -4.92 6.01
CA SER A 158 24.65 -4.80 4.75
C SER A 158 26.12 -4.44 4.97
N ASN A 159 26.90 -4.51 3.91
CA ASN A 159 28.25 -3.97 3.93
C ASN A 159 28.17 -2.43 4.06
N PRO A 160 28.87 -1.80 5.00
CA PRO A 160 28.71 -0.38 5.29
C PRO A 160 29.11 0.56 4.13
N VAL A 161 29.88 0.09 3.16
CA VAL A 161 30.23 0.85 1.93
C VAL A 161 29.35 0.51 0.72
N SER A 162 28.44 -0.45 0.84
CA SER A 162 27.53 -0.79 -0.26
C SER A 162 26.40 0.23 -0.36
N SER A 163 26.15 0.71 -1.57
CA SER A 163 25.04 1.61 -1.85
C SER A 163 23.81 0.84 -2.30
N VAL A 164 22.63 1.30 -1.87
CA VAL A 164 21.33 0.73 -2.24
C VAL A 164 20.43 1.81 -2.85
N VAL A 165 19.62 1.39 -3.82
CA VAL A 165 18.60 2.20 -4.49
C VAL A 165 17.36 1.34 -4.76
N GLY A 166 16.20 1.97 -4.85
CA GLY A 166 14.96 1.32 -5.29
C GLY A 166 13.81 1.48 -4.29
N ALA A 167 12.61 1.64 -4.86
CA ALA A 167 11.36 1.67 -4.10
C ALA A 167 11.01 0.33 -3.43
N SER A 168 11.74 -0.74 -3.74
CA SER A 168 11.41 -2.12 -3.38
C SER A 168 11.27 -2.32 -1.86
N GLY A 169 12.10 -1.70 -1.02
CA GLY A 169 11.94 -1.75 0.44
C GLY A 169 10.55 -1.28 0.90
N ALA A 170 10.09 -0.14 0.36
CA ALA A 170 8.74 0.36 0.64
C ALA A 170 7.65 -0.58 0.10
N ILE A 171 7.84 -1.13 -1.10
CA ILE A 171 6.91 -2.06 -1.75
C ILE A 171 6.76 -3.37 -0.95
N TYR A 172 7.86 -3.92 -0.43
CA TYR A 172 7.78 -5.06 0.49
C TYR A 172 7.01 -4.69 1.77
N GLY A 173 7.17 -3.47 2.26
CA GLY A 173 6.32 -2.97 3.34
C GLY A 173 4.84 -2.90 2.99
N LEU A 174 4.48 -2.54 1.75
CA LEU A 174 3.11 -2.62 1.27
C LEU A 174 2.61 -4.08 1.22
N MET A 175 3.44 -5.03 0.79
CA MET A 175 3.09 -6.47 0.83
C MET A 175 2.85 -6.96 2.26
N GLY A 176 3.74 -6.62 3.20
CA GLY A 176 3.61 -6.96 4.61
C GLY A 176 2.37 -6.33 5.24
N ALA A 177 2.10 -5.07 4.90
CA ALA A 177 0.89 -4.38 5.33
C ALA A 177 -0.38 -5.05 4.81
N TYR A 178 -0.42 -5.38 3.52
CA TYR A 178 -1.56 -6.05 2.91
C TYR A 178 -1.82 -7.42 3.54
N PHE A 179 -0.75 -8.18 3.84
CA PHE A 179 -0.85 -9.45 4.55
C PHE A 179 -1.52 -9.29 5.92
N VAL A 180 -1.04 -8.34 6.74
CA VAL A 180 -1.61 -8.10 8.07
C VAL A 180 -3.06 -7.65 7.98
N LEU A 181 -3.39 -6.75 7.04
CA LEU A 181 -4.75 -6.26 6.86
C LEU A 181 -5.71 -7.37 6.47
N LEU A 182 -5.36 -8.23 5.50
CA LEU A 182 -6.16 -9.40 5.12
C LEU A 182 -6.41 -10.34 6.32
N ARG A 183 -5.35 -10.68 7.05
CA ARG A 183 -5.47 -11.56 8.22
C ARG A 183 -6.33 -10.94 9.31
N SER A 184 -6.25 -9.62 9.49
CA SER A 184 -7.01 -8.89 10.50
C SER A 184 -8.52 -8.78 10.20
N VAL A 185 -8.96 -9.13 8.99
CA VAL A 185 -10.38 -9.23 8.61
C VAL A 185 -10.84 -10.68 8.41
N GLY A 186 -9.99 -11.66 8.72
CA GLY A 186 -10.30 -13.09 8.60
C GLY A 186 -10.11 -13.68 7.20
N GLU A 187 -9.56 -12.91 6.25
CA GLU A 187 -9.34 -13.37 4.88
C GLU A 187 -8.11 -14.28 4.75
N ARG A 188 -8.15 -15.14 3.73
CA ARG A 188 -7.04 -16.04 3.40
C ARG A 188 -5.96 -15.28 2.64
N ALA A 189 -4.72 -15.34 3.13
CA ALA A 189 -3.58 -14.66 2.52
C ALA A 189 -2.63 -15.60 1.73
N GLY A 190 -3.05 -16.84 1.42
CA GLY A 190 -2.16 -17.89 0.88
C GLY A 190 -1.43 -17.51 -0.40
N GLN A 191 -2.14 -16.90 -1.37
CA GLN A 191 -1.53 -16.42 -2.62
C GLN A 191 -0.49 -15.32 -2.36
N LEU A 192 -0.82 -14.36 -1.48
CA LEU A 192 0.10 -13.29 -1.08
C LEU A 192 1.32 -13.84 -0.33
N THR A 193 1.13 -14.82 0.56
CA THR A 193 2.22 -15.49 1.25
C THR A 193 3.16 -16.18 0.27
N GLY A 194 2.61 -16.91 -0.71
CA GLY A 194 3.40 -17.51 -1.79
C GLY A 194 4.18 -16.48 -2.59
N LEU A 195 3.53 -15.37 -2.96
CA LEU A 195 4.18 -14.25 -3.67
C LEU A 195 5.33 -13.66 -2.86
N ILE A 196 5.11 -13.34 -1.58
CA ILE A 196 6.14 -12.80 -0.68
C ILE A 196 7.30 -13.79 -0.56
N ALA A 197 7.01 -15.07 -0.37
CA ALA A 197 8.03 -16.11 -0.23
C ALA A 197 8.91 -16.21 -1.50
N ILE A 198 8.29 -16.29 -2.68
CA ILE A 198 9.02 -16.35 -3.97
C ILE A 198 9.88 -15.10 -4.17
N ASN A 199 9.32 -13.92 -3.91
CA ASN A 199 10.05 -12.66 -4.04
C ASN A 199 11.23 -12.57 -3.06
N LEU A 200 11.07 -13.02 -1.81
CA LEU A 200 12.17 -13.08 -0.85
C LEU A 200 13.24 -14.10 -1.27
N ILE A 201 12.86 -15.30 -1.71
CA ILE A 201 13.81 -16.30 -2.24
C ILE A 201 14.63 -15.68 -3.37
N PHE A 202 13.98 -15.03 -4.34
CA PHE A 202 14.68 -14.35 -5.43
C PHE A 202 15.62 -13.24 -4.92
N SER A 203 15.22 -12.52 -3.87
CA SER A 203 16.04 -11.46 -3.25
C SER A 203 17.31 -11.99 -2.61
N PHE A 204 17.24 -13.16 -1.96
CA PHE A 204 18.40 -13.79 -1.34
C PHE A 204 19.35 -14.40 -2.37
N LEU A 205 18.82 -14.91 -3.48
CA LEU A 205 19.59 -15.63 -4.48
C LEU A 205 20.22 -14.72 -5.54
N SER A 206 19.76 -13.48 -5.68
CA SER A 206 20.21 -12.59 -6.75
C SER A 206 21.25 -11.58 -6.26
N PRO A 207 22.51 -11.66 -6.73
CA PRO A 207 23.52 -10.66 -6.44
C PRO A 207 23.08 -9.26 -6.88
N GLY A 208 23.34 -8.24 -6.06
CA GLY A 208 22.94 -6.85 -6.33
C GLY A 208 21.53 -6.49 -5.86
N ILE A 209 20.76 -7.43 -5.32
CA ILE A 209 19.47 -7.15 -4.66
C ILE A 209 19.68 -7.03 -3.15
N SER A 210 19.19 -5.93 -2.56
CA SER A 210 19.25 -5.71 -1.12
C SER A 210 18.11 -6.46 -0.41
N TRP A 211 18.35 -7.73 -0.08
CA TRP A 211 17.41 -8.52 0.72
C TRP A 211 17.17 -7.89 2.11
N GLN A 212 18.16 -7.18 2.65
CA GLN A 212 18.05 -6.45 3.91
C GLN A 212 16.94 -5.40 3.84
N ALA A 213 16.93 -4.58 2.76
CA ALA A 213 15.91 -3.58 2.55
C ALA A 213 14.51 -4.20 2.43
N HIS A 214 14.42 -5.36 1.76
CA HIS A 214 13.16 -6.06 1.58
C HIS A 214 12.60 -6.61 2.89
N ILE A 215 13.42 -7.25 3.73
CA ILE A 215 12.99 -7.76 5.04
C ILE A 215 12.65 -6.63 6.00
N GLY A 216 13.50 -5.61 6.09
CA GLY A 216 13.25 -4.44 6.93
C GLY A 216 11.95 -3.74 6.55
N GLY A 217 11.75 -3.52 5.25
CA GLY A 217 10.53 -2.95 4.70
C GLY A 217 9.30 -3.78 5.01
N LEU A 218 9.33 -5.09 4.73
CA LEU A 218 8.25 -6.04 5.01
C LEU A 218 7.84 -6.02 6.49
N ALA A 219 8.82 -6.13 7.39
CA ALA A 219 8.58 -6.20 8.83
C ALA A 219 7.97 -4.90 9.36
N ILE A 220 8.53 -3.75 8.97
CA ILE A 220 8.05 -2.44 9.42
C ILE A 220 6.69 -2.10 8.81
N GLY A 221 6.47 -2.41 7.53
CA GLY A 221 5.16 -2.25 6.90
C GLY A 221 4.07 -3.11 7.58
N ALA A 222 4.39 -4.37 7.92
CA ALA A 222 3.51 -5.23 8.70
C ALA A 222 3.22 -4.65 10.10
N ALA A 223 4.23 -4.09 10.79
CA ALA A 223 4.05 -3.46 12.09
C ALA A 223 3.14 -2.22 12.02
N VAL A 224 3.34 -1.34 11.04
CA VAL A 224 2.46 -0.18 10.81
C VAL A 224 1.02 -0.62 10.54
N ALA A 225 0.83 -1.64 9.70
CA ALA A 225 -0.49 -2.18 9.42
C ALA A 225 -1.15 -2.84 10.64
N ALA A 226 -0.37 -3.50 11.51
CA ALA A 226 -0.88 -4.05 12.77
C ALA A 226 -1.39 -2.93 13.69
N ILE A 227 -0.67 -1.81 13.77
CA ILE A 227 -1.12 -0.62 14.51
C ILE A 227 -2.44 -0.12 13.91
N TYR A 228 -2.55 0.04 12.59
CA TYR A 228 -3.78 0.48 11.93
C TYR A 228 -4.94 -0.49 12.15
N ALA A 229 -4.69 -1.79 12.06
CA ALA A 229 -5.68 -2.83 12.28
C ALA A 229 -6.18 -2.85 13.74
N ALA A 230 -5.32 -2.52 14.72
CA ALA A 230 -5.66 -2.45 16.14
C ALA A 230 -6.29 -1.10 16.56
N THR A 231 -6.33 -0.10 15.67
CA THR A 231 -6.81 1.27 15.98
C THR A 231 -7.79 1.81 14.94
N ARG A 232 -8.79 1.00 14.56
CA ARG A 232 -9.72 1.33 13.47
C ARG A 232 -10.75 2.41 13.82
N ARG A 233 -11.07 2.59 15.10
CA ARG A 233 -12.14 3.51 15.53
C ARG A 233 -11.66 4.97 15.53
N PRO A 234 -12.50 5.96 15.18
CA PRO A 234 -12.12 7.38 15.17
C PRO A 234 -11.56 7.87 16.51
N GLU A 235 -12.13 7.41 17.63
CA GLU A 235 -11.68 7.71 19.00
C GLU A 235 -10.25 7.24 19.29
N GLN A 236 -9.76 6.23 18.56
CA GLN A 236 -8.42 5.67 18.73
C GLN A 236 -7.35 6.38 17.87
N ARG A 237 -7.73 7.44 17.14
CA ARG A 237 -6.82 8.14 16.23
C ARG A 237 -5.57 8.69 16.94
N GLN A 238 -5.72 9.23 18.15
CA GLN A 238 -4.56 9.72 18.92
C GLN A 238 -3.61 8.57 19.27
N ARG A 239 -4.14 7.45 19.75
CA ARG A 239 -3.35 6.24 20.04
C ARG A 239 -2.63 5.73 18.79
N GLN A 240 -3.32 5.70 17.65
CA GLN A 240 -2.73 5.30 16.36
C GLN A 240 -1.51 6.16 16.01
N ILE A 241 -1.66 7.48 16.07
CA ILE A 241 -0.59 8.42 15.76
C ILE A 241 0.59 8.22 16.72
N ILE A 242 0.32 8.15 18.02
CA ILE A 242 1.36 7.92 19.04
C ILE A 242 2.09 6.60 18.78
N SER A 243 1.37 5.50 18.51
CA SER A 243 2.00 4.20 18.23
C SER A 243 2.89 4.22 16.99
N VAL A 244 2.48 4.90 15.90
CA VAL A 244 3.34 5.06 14.71
C VAL A 244 4.55 5.94 15.01
N LEU A 245 4.37 7.03 15.77
CA LEU A 245 5.48 7.90 16.17
C LEU A 245 6.49 7.19 17.07
N LEU A 246 6.02 6.34 18.00
CA LEU A 246 6.90 5.50 18.82
C LEU A 246 7.67 4.48 18.00
N LEU A 247 7.04 3.88 16.99
CA LEU A 247 7.72 2.99 16.05
C LEU A 247 8.83 3.75 15.28
N VAL A 248 8.53 4.94 14.77
CA VAL A 248 9.51 5.79 14.08
C VAL A 248 10.63 6.21 15.04
N ALA A 249 10.31 6.61 16.27
CA ALA A 249 11.30 6.97 17.28
C ALA A 249 12.21 5.78 17.61
N GLY A 250 11.67 4.56 17.68
CA GLY A 250 12.45 3.32 17.83
C GLY A 250 13.40 3.08 16.66
N LEU A 251 12.96 3.31 15.41
CA LEU A 251 13.82 3.21 14.23
C LEU A 251 14.93 4.27 14.23
N VAL A 252 14.63 5.50 14.66
CA VAL A 252 15.64 6.56 14.82
C VAL A 252 16.64 6.18 15.91
N ALA A 253 16.19 5.69 17.06
CA ALA A 253 17.07 5.24 18.13
C ALA A 253 17.97 4.08 17.68
N ALA A 254 17.43 3.11 16.93
CA ALA A 254 18.22 2.02 16.35
C ALA A 254 19.26 2.53 15.33
N THR A 255 18.88 3.52 14.52
CA THR A 255 19.80 4.20 13.58
C THR A 255 20.97 4.83 14.34
N LEU A 256 20.68 5.64 15.36
CA LEU A 256 21.71 6.33 16.16
C LEU A 256 22.62 5.35 16.89
N PHE A 257 22.05 4.26 17.43
CA PHE A 257 22.82 3.20 18.07
C PHE A 257 23.83 2.56 17.12
N GLN A 258 23.40 2.22 15.90
CA GLN A 258 24.25 1.54 14.94
C GLN A 258 25.29 2.46 14.30
N VAL A 259 24.93 3.72 14.07
CA VAL A 259 25.87 4.79 13.68
C VAL A 259 27.01 4.91 14.69
N ASN A 260 26.68 4.97 15.98
CA ASN A 260 27.68 5.04 17.05
C ASN A 260 28.58 3.79 17.09
N ASN A 261 28.04 2.60 16.79
CA ASN A 261 28.83 1.37 16.69
C ASN A 261 29.82 1.38 15.51
N TYR A 262 29.51 2.11 14.43
CA TYR A 262 30.44 2.33 13.32
C TYR A 262 31.53 3.37 13.62
N GLY A 263 31.42 4.09 14.75
CA GLY A 263 32.38 5.14 15.11
C GLY A 263 32.28 6.37 14.22
N ILE A 264 31.11 6.62 13.63
CA ILE A 264 30.81 7.78 12.78
C ILE A 264 29.73 8.67 13.38
#